data_AF-A0AAV9HLN6-F1
#
_entry.id   AF-A0AAV9HLN6-F1
#
_cell.length_a   1.000
_cell.length_b   1.000
_cell.length_c   1.000
_cell.angle_alpha   90.00
_cell.angle_beta   90.00
_cell.angle_gamma   90.00
#
_symmetry.space_group_name_H-M   'P 1'
#
loop_
_entity.id
_entity.type
_entity.pdbx_description
1 polymer ?
#
loop_
_entity_poly.entity_id
_entity_poly.type
_entity_poly.pdbx_seq_one_letter_code
_entity_poly.pdbx_strand_id
1 'polypeptide(L)' 'DDHYSNMLWLDSTFPTDPTPTQRSPARAEAPAAPTVACPSRFESAQSSDKVTHSNIKFGPIRSTFKQ' A
#
# COMPACT_ATOMS: atom_id res chain seq x y z
N ASP A 1 -0.62 -0.29 9.53
CA ASP A 1 -1.14 -1.67 9.36
C ASP A 1 -2.66 -1.63 9.26
N ASP A 2 -3.28 -2.63 8.65
CA ASP A 2 -4.74 -2.71 8.49
C ASP A 2 -5.23 -4.08 8.97
N HIS A 3 -6.03 -4.08 10.03
CA HIS A 3 -6.55 -5.30 10.65
C HIS A 3 -7.75 -5.89 9.91
N TYR A 4 -8.31 -5.20 8.91
CA TYR A 4 -9.44 -5.70 8.13
C TYR A 4 -8.99 -6.53 6.93
N SER A 5 -7.98 -6.03 6.19
CA SER A 5 -7.54 -6.65 4.94
C SER A 5 -6.03 -6.73 4.78
N ASN A 6 -5.27 -6.54 5.87
CA ASN A 6 -3.80 -6.68 5.90
C ASN A 6 -3.09 -5.80 4.86
N MET A 7 -3.66 -4.63 4.53
CA MET A 7 -3.18 -3.72 3.47
C MET A 7 -3.06 -4.34 2.07
N LEU A 8 -3.62 -5.54 1.83
CA LEU A 8 -3.45 -6.27 0.57
C LEU A 8 -4.03 -5.55 -0.64
N TRP A 9 -5.03 -4.70 -0.43
CA TRP A 9 -5.64 -3.87 -1.47
C TRP A 9 -4.72 -2.79 -2.01
N LEU A 10 -3.66 -2.43 -1.29
CA LEU A 10 -2.75 -1.35 -1.65
C LEU A 10 -1.49 -1.86 -2.36
N ASP A 11 -0.88 -2.94 -1.88
CA ASP A 11 0.45 -3.41 -2.31
C ASP A 11 0.52 -4.90 -2.69
N SER A 12 -0.62 -5.60 -2.72
CA SER A 12 -0.68 -7.04 -3.00
C SER A 12 -1.82 -7.41 -3.95
N THR A 13 -2.04 -8.71 -4.11
CA THR A 13 -3.16 -9.25 -4.89
C THR A 13 -4.42 -9.25 -4.04
N PHE A 14 -5.42 -8.47 -4.46
CA PHE A 14 -6.70 -8.35 -3.76
C PHE A 14 -7.86 -8.19 -4.77
N PRO A 15 -9.04 -8.83 -4.55
CA PRO A 15 -9.34 -9.75 -3.45
C PRO A 15 -8.54 -11.06 -3.56
N THR A 16 -8.37 -11.78 -2.44
CA THR A 16 -7.57 -13.02 -2.40
C THR A 16 -8.27 -14.22 -3.04
N ASP A 17 -9.58 -14.11 -3.32
CA ASP A 17 -10.39 -15.10 -4.02
C ASP A 17 -11.20 -14.44 -5.16
N PRO A 18 -10.53 -13.99 -6.23
CA PRO A 18 -11.21 -13.32 -7.33
C PRO A 18 -11.93 -14.33 -8.24
N THR A 19 -13.15 -14.00 -8.64
CA THR A 19 -13.89 -14.74 -9.68
C THR A 19 -13.33 -14.41 -11.08
N PRO A 20 -13.44 -15.33 -12.08
CA PRO A 20 -12.87 -15.12 -13.42
C PRO A 20 -13.39 -13.88 -14.16
N THR A 21 -14.55 -13.34 -13.75
CA THR A 21 -15.16 -12.13 -14.32
C THR A 21 -14.68 -10.83 -13.70
N GLN A 22 -13.95 -10.88 -12.57
CA GLN A 22 -13.38 -9.72 -11.91
C GLN A 22 -12.01 -9.39 -12.53
N ARG A 23 -11.94 -8.40 -13.44
CA ARG A 23 -10.69 -7.65 -13.69
C ARG A 23 -10.49 -6.73 -12.49
N SER A 24 -9.50 -6.90 -11.60
CA SER A 24 -8.06 -7.02 -11.83
C SER A 24 -7.34 -7.91 -10.81
N PRO A 25 -6.29 -8.64 -11.20
CA PRO A 25 -5.18 -8.97 -10.32
C PRO A 25 -3.86 -8.40 -10.89
N ALA A 26 -3.48 -7.17 -10.52
CA ALA A 26 -2.09 -6.69 -10.54
C ALA A 26 -1.94 -5.25 -9.97
N ARG A 27 -1.37 -5.14 -8.76
CA ARG A 27 -0.16 -4.36 -8.53
C ARG A 27 0.80 -5.21 -7.71
N ALA A 28 1.37 -6.24 -8.33
CA ALA A 28 2.54 -6.91 -7.78
C ALA A 28 3.79 -6.17 -8.28
N GLU A 29 4.31 -5.21 -7.51
CA GLU A 29 5.72 -4.79 -7.67
C GLU A 29 6.66 -5.66 -6.81
N ALA A 30 6.15 -6.21 -5.71
CA ALA A 30 6.66 -7.41 -5.05
C ALA A 30 5.54 -7.95 -4.15
N PRO A 31 5.03 -9.18 -4.32
CA PRO A 31 3.94 -9.66 -3.48
C PRO A 31 4.43 -9.81 -2.04
N ALA A 32 3.99 -8.93 -1.15
CA ALA A 32 3.96 -9.24 0.26
C ALA A 32 3.00 -10.44 0.40
N ALA A 33 3.54 -11.62 0.72
CA ALA A 33 2.73 -12.78 1.04
C ALA A 33 1.69 -12.41 2.12
N PRO A 34 0.45 -12.87 2.04
CA PRO A 34 -0.60 -12.50 3.02
C PRO A 34 -0.21 -12.83 4.48
N THR A 35 0.70 -13.78 4.68
CA THR A 35 1.27 -14.09 6.00
C THR A 35 2.28 -13.06 6.50
N VAL A 36 2.98 -12.35 5.61
CA VAL A 36 3.91 -11.29 6.04
C VAL A 36 3.18 -10.04 6.46
N ALA A 37 2.01 -9.74 5.86
CA ALA A 37 1.19 -8.53 6.03
C ALA A 37 0.24 -8.52 7.25
N CYS A 38 0.25 -9.58 8.05
CA CYS A 38 -0.54 -9.66 9.28
C CYS A 38 -0.07 -8.60 10.31
N PRO A 39 -0.97 -7.79 10.89
CA PRO A 39 -0.63 -6.72 11.82
C PRO A 39 0.32 -7.13 12.94
N SER A 40 0.08 -8.26 13.62
CA SER A 40 0.91 -8.71 14.74
C SER A 40 2.36 -8.99 14.37
N ARG A 41 2.62 -9.40 13.13
CA ARG A 41 3.97 -9.58 12.59
C ARG A 41 4.62 -8.26 12.19
N PHE A 42 3.84 -7.34 11.61
CA PHE A 42 4.32 -6.03 11.19
C PHE A 42 4.64 -5.13 12.40
N GLU A 43 3.74 -5.09 13.39
CA GLU A 43 3.91 -4.32 14.62
C GLU A 43 5.17 -4.72 15.39
N SER A 44 5.54 -6.01 15.37
CA SER A 44 6.76 -6.51 16.01
C SER A 44 8.01 -6.29 15.15
N ALA A 45 7.98 -6.62 13.86
CA ALA A 45 9.14 -6.56 12.99
C ALA A 45 9.51 -5.14 12.55
N GLN A 46 8.52 -4.23 12.45
CA GLN A 46 8.66 -2.87 11.92
C GLN A 46 8.22 -1.81 12.93
N SER A 47 8.40 -2.09 14.22
CA SER A 47 8.04 -1.21 15.34
C SER A 47 8.68 0.19 15.29
N SER A 48 9.76 0.38 14.51
CA SER A 48 10.48 1.66 14.37
C SER A 48 10.21 2.40 13.06
N ASP A 49 9.31 1.87 12.23
CA ASP A 49 8.96 2.46 10.95
C ASP A 49 8.27 3.81 11.13
N LYS A 50 8.66 4.76 10.27
CA LYS A 50 8.15 6.13 10.28
C LYS A 50 8.20 6.71 8.87
N VAL A 51 7.26 7.60 8.57
CA VAL A 51 7.23 8.39 7.34
C VAL A 51 7.37 9.87 7.67
N THR A 52 8.18 10.58 6.89
CA THR A 52 8.36 12.04 7.03
C THR A 52 7.76 12.73 5.81
N HIS A 53 6.71 13.51 6.02
CA HIS A 53 6.12 14.36 4.99
C HIS A 53 6.70 15.77 5.08
N SER A 54 7.13 16.34 3.95
CA SER A 54 7.66 17.71 3.89
C SER A 54 7.38 18.34 2.54
N ASN A 55 7.61 19.66 2.42
CA ASN A 55 7.51 20.39 1.16
C ASN A 55 6.11 20.34 0.51
N ILE A 56 5.05 20.42 1.32
CA ILE A 56 3.67 20.52 0.83
C ILE A 56 3.49 21.87 0.12
N LYS A 57 3.04 21.84 -1.14
CA LYS A 57 2.80 23.02 -1.97
C LYS A 57 1.43 22.91 -2.65
N PHE A 58 0.73 24.03 -2.78
CA PHE A 58 -0.57 24.12 -3.44
C PHE A 58 -0.59 25.32 -4.38
N GLY A 59 -1.26 25.19 -5.53
CA GLY A 59 -1.41 26.26 -6.50
C GLY A 59 -1.94 25.76 -7.84
N PRO A 60 -1.97 26.63 -8.86
CA PRO A 60 -2.38 26.28 -10.21
C PRO A 60 -1.61 25.07 -10.79
N ILE A 61 -2.21 24.42 -11.79
CA ILE A 61 -1.56 23.35 -12.55
C ILE A 61 -0.18 23.84 -13.03
N ARG A 62 0.86 23.04 -12.75
CA ARG A 62 2.28 23.33 -13.10
C ARG A 62 2.93 24.48 -12.30
N SER A 63 2.40 24.91 -11.16
CA SER A 63 2.99 26.00 -10.34
C SER A 63 3.86 25.53 -9.16
N THR A 64 3.83 24.24 -8.81
CA THR A 64 4.46 23.71 -7.59
C THR A 64 5.87 23.15 -7.81
N PHE A 65 6.32 23.10 -9.06
CA PHE A 65 7.64 22.62 -9.48
C PHE A 65 8.19 23.48 -10.65
N LYS A 66 9.51 23.49 -10.83
CA LYS A 66 10.14 24.08 -12.03
C LYS A 66 10.17 23.02 -13.13
N GLN A 67 9.83 23.41 -14.36
CA GLN A 67 9.91 22.53 -15.53
C GLN A 67 11.34 22.43 -16.06
#